data_AF-C1KB28-F1
#
_entry.id   AF-C1KB28-F1
#
_cell.length_a   1.000
_cell.length_b   1.000
_cell.length_c   1.000
_cell.angle_alpha   90.00
_cell.angle_beta   90.00
_cell.angle_gamma   90.00
#
_symmetry.space_group_name_H-M   'P 1'
#
loop_
_entity.id
_entity.type
_entity.pdbx_description
1 polymer ?
#
loop_
_entity_poly.entity_id
_entity_poly.type
_entity_poly.pdbx_seq_one_letter_code
_entity_poly.pdbx_strand_id
1 'polypeptide(L)' 'HFILPFIVAAMTMIHLLFLHQTGSNNPLGINSNSDKIPFHPYFSFKDIVGFVIMVMILTILTLV' A
#
# COMPACT_ATOMS: atom_id res chain seq x y z
N HIS A 1 8.29 -18.42 -14.50
CA HIS A 1 8.89 -17.27 -13.79
C HIS A 1 8.70 -15.96 -14.57
N PHE A 2 9.07 -15.87 -15.86
CA PHE A 2 8.99 -14.62 -16.64
C PHE A 2 7.58 -14.00 -16.77
N ILE A 3 6.55 -14.78 -17.11
CA ILE A 3 5.20 -14.25 -17.35
C ILE A 3 4.45 -13.92 -16.03
N LEU A 4 4.77 -14.63 -14.94
CA LEU A 4 4.03 -14.53 -13.68
C LEU A 4 4.04 -13.12 -13.06
N PRO A 5 5.17 -12.38 -13.00
CA PRO A 5 5.19 -11.00 -12.50
C PRO A 5 4.21 -10.06 -13.21
N PHE A 6 4.03 -10.22 -14.53
CA PHE A 6 3.09 -9.39 -15.29
C PHE A 6 1.64 -9.76 -14.98
N ILE A 7 1.35 -11.04 -14.78
CA ILE A 7 0.03 -11.48 -14.30
C ILE A 7 -0.24 -10.90 -12.91
N VAL A 8 0.75 -10.93 -12.01
CA VAL A 8 0.62 -10.33 -10.67
C VAL A 8 0.35 -8.84 -10.77
N ALA A 9 1.09 -8.09 -11.60
CA ALA A 9 0.85 -6.66 -11.82
C ALA A 9 -0.55 -6.37 -12.38
N ALA A 10 -1.08 -7.19 -13.28
CA ALA A 10 -2.45 -7.05 -13.75
C ALA A 10 -3.47 -7.32 -12.63
N MET A 11 -3.23 -8.36 -11.82
CA MET A 11 -4.08 -8.68 -10.68
C MET A 11 -4.03 -7.62 -9.57
N THR A 12 -2.88 -6.94 -9.35
CA THR A 12 -2.81 -5.84 -8.38
C THR A 12 -3.66 -4.65 -8.83
N MET A 13 -3.71 -4.33 -10.12
CA MET A 13 -4.59 -3.28 -10.64
C MET A 13 -6.07 -3.62 -10.45
N ILE A 14 -6.48 -4.87 -10.72
CA ILE A 14 -7.85 -5.33 -10.49
C ILE A 14 -8.19 -5.27 -9.00
N HIS A 15 -7.27 -5.71 -8.14
CA HIS A 15 -7.44 -5.64 -6.69
C HIS A 15 -7.64 -4.20 -6.20
N LEU A 16 -6.79 -3.26 -6.64
CA LEU A 16 -6.91 -1.85 -6.29
C LEU A 16 -8.19 -1.21 -6.83
N LEU A 17 -8.65 -1.62 -8.01
CA LEU A 17 -9.93 -1.16 -8.56
C LEU A 17 -11.11 -1.53 -7.65
N PHE A 18 -11.16 -2.77 -7.17
CA PHE A 18 -12.21 -3.18 -6.22
C PHE A 18 -12.08 -2.49 -4.86
N LEU A 19 -10.85 -2.33 -4.35
CA LEU A 19 -10.60 -1.57 -3.13
C LEU A 19 -11.09 -0.11 -3.26
N HIS A 20 -10.90 0.51 -4.42
CA HIS A 20 -11.34 1.89 -4.67
C HIS A 20 -12.87 2.04 -4.69
N GLN A 21 -13.63 0.99 -5.02
CA GLN A 21 -15.09 1.05 -4.97
C GLN A 21 -15.62 1.14 -3.53
N THR A 22 -14.99 0.46 -2.58
CA THR A 22 -15.43 0.43 -1.17
C THR A 22 -14.66 1.41 -0.28
N GLY A 23 -13.43 1.76 -0.66
CA GLY A 23 -12.45 2.40 0.20
C GLY A 23 -11.79 1.43 1.18
N SER A 24 -10.76 1.92 1.88
CA SER A 24 -10.07 1.17 2.92
C SER A 24 -10.90 1.05 4.20
N ASN A 25 -10.81 -0.10 4.87
CA ASN A 25 -11.32 -0.25 6.23
C ASN A 25 -10.41 0.43 7.25
N ASN A 26 -10.87 0.57 8.50
CA ASN A 26 -10.10 1.15 9.60
C ASN A 26 -10.02 0.19 10.80
N PRO A 27 -9.10 0.41 11.76
CA PRO A 27 -8.88 -0.51 12.88
C PRO A 27 -10.09 -0.74 13.77
N LEU A 28 -11.03 0.21 13.83
CA LEU A 28 -12.25 0.08 14.63
C LEU A 28 -13.35 -0.71 13.90
N GLY A 29 -13.18 -0.97 12.59
CA GLY A 29 -14.14 -1.72 11.78
C GLY A 29 -15.50 -1.03 11.59
N ILE A 30 -15.61 0.25 11.94
CA ILE A 30 -16.82 1.06 11.78
C ILE A 30 -16.76 1.89 10.49
N ASN A 31 -17.87 2.49 10.08
CA ASN A 31 -17.88 3.34 8.88
C ASN A 31 -17.02 4.62 9.10
N SER A 32 -16.01 4.82 8.25
CA SER A 32 -15.09 5.98 8.31
C SER A 32 -15.52 7.18 7.47
N ASN A 33 -16.69 7.16 6.81
CA ASN A 33 -17.13 8.23 5.91
C ASN A 33 -17.20 9.61 6.57
N SER A 34 -17.44 9.69 7.88
CA SER A 34 -17.49 10.95 8.64
C SER A 34 -16.13 11.59 8.87
N ASP A 35 -15.04 10.84 8.74
CA ASP A 35 -13.67 11.28 9.08
C ASP A 35 -12.66 10.82 8.01
N LYS A 36 -12.98 11.11 6.74
CA LYS A 36 -12.05 10.87 5.63
C LYS A 36 -11.09 12.04 5.47
N ILE A 37 -9.81 11.72 5.44
CA ILE A 37 -8.73 12.63 5.06
C ILE A 37 -8.20 12.28 3.66
N PRO A 38 -7.66 13.24 2.89
CA PRO A 38 -7.08 12.96 1.58
C PRO A 38 -5.85 12.06 1.69
N PHE A 39 -5.59 11.26 0.64
CA PHE A 39 -4.41 10.38 0.60
C PHE A 39 -3.10 11.16 0.69
N HIS A 40 -2.97 12.23 -0.10
CA HIS A 40 -1.86 13.17 -0.03
C HIS A 40 -2.27 14.39 0.82
N PRO A 41 -1.43 14.86 1.78
CA PRO A 41 -0.06 14.42 2.05
C PRO A 41 0.05 13.23 3.02
N TYR A 42 -1.02 12.91 3.74
CA TYR A 42 -0.97 12.06 4.95
C TYR A 42 -0.40 10.66 4.72
N PHE A 43 -1.04 9.87 3.86
CA PHE A 43 -0.63 8.50 3.59
C PHE A 43 0.58 8.45 2.65
N SER A 44 0.73 9.42 1.74
CA SER A 44 1.92 9.50 0.88
C SER A 44 3.22 9.61 1.68
N PHE A 45 3.30 10.50 2.67
CA PHE A 45 4.50 10.60 3.51
C PHE A 45 4.65 9.41 4.45
N LYS A 46 3.55 8.90 5.02
CA LYS A 46 3.56 7.70 5.86
C LYS A 46 4.18 6.51 5.10
N ASP A 47 3.76 6.30 3.86
CA ASP A 47 4.23 5.20 3.02
C ASP A 47 5.70 5.37 2.62
N ILE A 48 6.15 6.60 2.32
CA ILE A 48 7.57 6.89 2.05
C ILE A 48 8.44 6.54 3.27
N VAL A 49 8.03 6.91 4.48
CA VAL A 49 8.77 6.55 5.71
C VAL A 49 8.85 5.03 5.86
N GLY A 50 7.73 4.33 5.67
CA GLY A 50 7.70 2.86 5.71
C GLY A 50 8.61 2.22 4.66
N PHE A 51 8.62 2.76 3.44
CA PHE A 51 9.49 2.30 2.35
C PHE A 51 10.97 2.47 2.68
N VAL A 52 11.37 3.62 3.23
CA VAL A 52 12.76 3.86 3.66
C VAL A 52 13.20 2.85 4.73
N ILE A 53 12.35 2.58 5.73
CA ILE A 53 12.65 1.59 6.78
C ILE A 53 12.82 0.19 6.17
N MET A 54 11.92 -0.23 5.28
CA MET A 54 12.01 -1.53 4.61
C MET A 54 13.31 -1.66 3.80
N VAL A 55 13.66 -0.64 3.01
CA VAL A 55 14.91 -0.64 2.22
C VAL A 55 16.12 -0.69 3.13
N MET A 56 16.13 0.08 4.23
CA MET A 56 17.21 0.04 5.22
C MET A 56 17.43 -1.37 5.77
N ILE A 57 16.35 -2.05 6.19
CA ILE A 57 16.43 -3.43 6.70
C ILE A 57 16.96 -4.39 5.63
N LEU A 58 16.49 -4.25 4.37
CA LEU A 58 17.00 -5.07 3.27
C LEU A 58 18.49 -4.84 3.01
N THR A 59 18.96 -3.58 3.09
CA THR A 59 20.39 -3.27 2.93
C THR A 59 21.23 -3.83 4.07
N ILE A 60 20.74 -3.77 5.31
CA ILE A 60 21.41 -4.38 6.46
C ILE A 60 21.50 -5.90 6.25
N LEU A 61 20.46 -6.55 5.73
CA LEU A 61 20.47 -8.00 5.49
C LEU A 61 21.46 -8.41 4.39
N THR A 62 21.68 -7.56 3.39
CA THR A 62 22.40 -7.93 2.15
C THR A 62 23.81 -7.40 2.05
N LEU A 63 24.11 -6.25 2.67
CA LEU A 63 25.37 -5.53 2.53
C LEU A 63 26.17 -5.40 3.84
N VAL A 64 25.55 -5.66 4.99
CA VAL A 64 26.22 -5.72 6.31
C VAL A 64 26.30 -7.16 6.75
#